data_AF-A0A7R9VG80-F1
#
_entry.id   AF-A0A7R9VG80-F1
#
_cell.length_a   1.000
_cell.length_b   1.000
_cell.length_c   1.000
_cell.angle_alpha   90.00
_cell.angle_beta   90.00
_cell.angle_gamma   90.00
#
_symmetry.space_group_name_H-M   'P 1'
#
loop_
_entity.id
_entity.type
_entity.pdbx_description
1 polymer ?
#
loop_
_entity_poly.entity_id
_entity_poly.type
_entity_poly.pdbx_seq_one_letter_code
_entity_poly.pdbx_strand_id
1 'polypeptide(L)'
;WYDPVFCVETLDGPKVWCKRHYRVTPRQHWSDDSKGSATPGAWTLNTLDNGMVSEEKWTTVDAADDLSWCVLHYSGAARRAGQSYVGALLCSPDGQWPVSAREGEGLERIRHAFRKCDLELWELFGGSTEKSYMWSEAFTKWAEENPPPLDRIGDMSITAWRKQEREKAFAAKQRISV
;
A
#
# COMPACT_ATOMS: atom_id res chain seq x y z
N TRP A 1 17.62 12.52 -7.10
CA TRP A 1 18.00 11.10 -7.09
C TRP A 1 17.72 10.53 -5.71
N TYR A 2 17.35 9.26 -5.62
CA TYR A 2 17.08 8.56 -4.36
C TYR A 2 17.78 7.20 -4.39
N ASP A 3 18.52 6.89 -3.34
CA ASP A 3 19.47 5.78 -3.28
C ASP A 3 19.17 4.84 -2.09
N PRO A 4 18.00 4.17 -2.07
CA PRO A 4 17.64 3.27 -0.98
C PRO A 4 18.55 2.04 -0.93
N VAL A 5 18.73 1.55 0.28
CA VAL A 5 19.36 0.27 0.57
C VAL A 5 18.28 -0.66 1.13
N PHE A 6 18.06 -1.78 0.45
CA PHE A 6 17.15 -2.83 0.86
C PHE A 6 17.93 -3.98 1.47
N CYS A 7 17.40 -4.56 2.55
CA CYS A 7 17.87 -5.83 3.11
C CYS A 7 16.72 -6.82 2.99
N VAL A 8 16.98 -7.98 2.39
CA VAL A 8 16.03 -9.10 2.32
C VAL A 8 16.67 -10.30 2.99
N GLU A 9 15.92 -10.98 3.84
CA GLU A 9 16.29 -12.30 4.34
C GLU A 9 15.84 -13.36 3.33
N THR A 10 16.77 -14.16 2.84
CA THR A 10 16.49 -15.24 1.91
C THR A 10 15.82 -16.41 2.64
N LEU A 11 15.18 -17.32 1.89
CA LEU A 11 14.48 -18.46 2.47
C LEU A 11 15.42 -19.42 3.24
N ASP A 12 16.71 -19.39 2.93
CA ASP A 12 17.76 -20.15 3.62
C ASP A 12 18.41 -19.39 4.78
N GLY A 13 17.96 -18.15 5.09
CA GLY A 13 18.39 -17.34 6.24
C GLY A 13 19.43 -16.23 6.00
N PRO A 14 20.31 -16.27 4.97
CA PRO A 14 21.20 -15.14 4.67
C PRO A 14 20.48 -13.81 4.42
N LYS A 15 21.12 -12.72 4.85
CA LYS A 15 20.70 -11.35 4.53
C LYS A 15 21.39 -10.88 3.26
N VAL A 16 20.61 -10.52 2.25
CA VAL A 16 21.07 -9.93 0.99
C VAL A 16 20.75 -8.45 0.98
N TRP A 17 21.79 -7.65 0.70
CA TRP A 17 21.70 -6.20 0.63
C TRP A 17 21.74 -5.74 -0.82
N CYS A 18 20.80 -4.90 -1.21
CA CYS A 18 20.74 -4.33 -2.55
C CYS A 18 20.55 -2.82 -2.46
N LYS A 19 21.43 -2.07 -3.12
CA LYS A 19 21.24 -0.65 -3.34
C LYS A 19 20.55 -0.45 -4.67
N ARG A 20 19.50 0.36 -4.70
CA ARG A 20 18.88 0.80 -5.96
C ARG A 20 19.12 2.29 -6.17
N HIS A 21 19.22 2.68 -7.44
CA HIS A 21 19.40 4.07 -7.83
C HIS A 21 18.16 4.55 -8.60
N TYR A 22 17.35 5.38 -7.95
CA TYR A 22 16.12 5.90 -8.53
C TYR A 22 16.29 7.34 -8.99
N ARG A 23 15.88 7.59 -10.24
CA ARG A 23 15.59 8.96 -10.69
C ARG A 23 14.26 9.39 -10.11
N VAL A 24 14.28 10.50 -9.38
CA VAL A 24 13.08 11.14 -8.82
C VAL A 24 12.70 12.29 -9.74
N THR A 25 11.48 12.27 -10.26
CA THR A 25 10.94 13.35 -11.10
C THR A 25 9.63 13.86 -10.51
N PRO A 26 9.48 15.19 -10.30
CA PRO A 26 8.19 15.76 -9.96
C PRO A 26 7.13 15.39 -11.00
N ARG A 27 5.88 15.20 -10.58
CA ARG A 27 4.77 14.90 -11.50
C ARG A 27 3.51 15.65 -11.09
N GLN A 28 2.55 15.68 -12.00
CA GLN A 28 1.20 16.11 -11.69
C GLN A 28 0.47 15.02 -10.90
N HIS A 29 -0.28 15.42 -9.88
CA HIS A 29 -1.17 14.53 -9.14
C HIS A 29 -2.31 14.07 -10.05
N TRP A 30 -2.82 12.85 -9.84
CA TRP A 30 -3.85 12.29 -10.72
C TRP A 30 -5.21 13.02 -10.60
N SER A 31 -5.43 13.71 -9.49
CA SER A 31 -6.64 14.48 -9.20
C SER A 31 -6.45 16.00 -9.37
N ASP A 32 -5.31 16.44 -9.89
CA ASP A 32 -5.00 17.86 -10.06
C ASP A 32 -5.12 18.20 -11.56
N ASP A 33 -6.07 19.05 -11.90
CA ASP A 33 -6.33 19.47 -13.28
C ASP A 33 -5.46 20.65 -13.75
N SER A 34 -4.55 21.15 -12.89
CA SER A 34 -3.65 22.25 -13.24
C SER A 34 -2.68 21.85 -14.35
N LYS A 35 -2.99 22.27 -15.58
CA LYS A 35 -2.18 21.96 -16.75
C LYS A 35 -0.75 22.49 -16.58
N GLY A 36 0.21 21.58 -16.38
CA GLY A 36 1.65 21.84 -16.58
C GLY A 36 2.47 22.15 -15.34
N SER A 37 1.87 22.25 -14.14
CA SER A 37 2.62 22.33 -12.88
C SER A 37 2.71 20.96 -12.20
N ALA A 38 3.89 20.63 -11.67
CA ALA A 38 4.01 19.49 -10.78
C ALA A 38 3.24 19.78 -9.47
N THR A 39 2.52 18.79 -8.97
CA THR A 39 1.78 18.93 -7.71
C THR A 39 2.74 18.66 -6.56
N PRO A 40 2.84 19.57 -5.56
CA PRO A 40 3.59 19.29 -4.34
C PRO A 40 3.15 17.96 -3.72
N GLY A 41 4.12 17.14 -3.30
CA GLY A 41 3.84 15.82 -2.77
C GLY A 41 3.52 14.75 -3.82
N ALA A 42 3.70 15.01 -5.13
CA ALA A 42 3.59 13.99 -6.17
C ALA A 42 4.91 13.83 -6.94
N TRP A 43 5.43 12.60 -7.01
CA TRP A 43 6.66 12.29 -7.73
C TRP A 43 6.60 10.92 -8.41
N THR A 44 7.52 10.69 -9.35
CA THR A 44 7.77 9.38 -9.96
C THR A 44 9.18 8.92 -9.60
N LEU A 45 9.29 7.67 -9.17
CA LEU A 45 10.55 6.93 -9.08
C LEU A 45 10.72 6.10 -10.35
N ASN A 46 11.84 6.32 -11.05
CA ASN A 46 12.22 5.53 -12.21
C ASN A 46 13.52 4.79 -11.91
N THR A 47 13.56 3.49 -12.19
CA THR A 47 14.81 2.72 -12.19
C THR A 47 14.84 1.78 -13.41
N LEU A 48 16.04 1.48 -13.89
CA LEU A 48 16.27 0.45 -14.89
C LEU A 48 16.91 -0.74 -14.17
N ASP A 49 16.18 -1.83 -14.03
CA ASP A 49 16.64 -3.05 -13.37
C ASP A 49 16.55 -4.21 -14.39
N ASN A 50 17.67 -4.86 -14.69
CA ASN A 50 17.75 -5.98 -15.65
C ASN A 50 17.07 -5.72 -17.01
N GLY A 51 17.18 -4.49 -17.54
CA GLY A 51 16.56 -4.10 -18.81
C GLY A 51 15.04 -3.86 -18.74
N MET A 52 14.45 -3.88 -17.54
CA MET A 52 13.09 -3.45 -17.26
C MET A 52 13.08 -2.07 -16.61
N VAL A 53 12.37 -1.13 -17.23
CA VAL A 53 12.08 0.16 -16.60
C VAL A 53 10.95 -0.06 -15.60
N SER A 54 11.25 0.10 -14.32
CA SER A 54 10.21 0.27 -13.30
C SER A 54 9.90 1.75 -13.17
N GLU A 55 8.63 2.09 -13.36
CA GLU A 55 8.06 3.42 -13.16
C GLU A 55 7.03 3.31 -12.04
N GLU A 56 7.30 3.99 -10.93
CA GLU A 56 6.42 4.05 -9.78
C GLU A 56 6.00 5.49 -9.51
N LYS A 57 4.70 5.73 -9.50
CA LYS A 57 4.08 7.02 -9.22
C LYS A 57 3.68 7.06 -7.76
N TRP A 58 4.26 7.99 -7.02
CA TRP A 58 4.05 8.20 -5.60
C TRP A 58 3.32 9.51 -5.34
N THR A 59 2.53 9.55 -4.27
CA THR A 59 1.76 10.71 -3.78
C THR A 59 1.78 10.72 -2.26
N THR A 60 1.98 11.88 -1.63
CA THR A 60 1.55 12.14 -0.25
C THR A 60 0.06 12.47 -0.25
N VAL A 61 -0.75 11.63 0.41
CA VAL A 61 -2.21 11.74 0.40
C VAL A 61 -2.72 12.61 1.55
N ASP A 62 -2.12 12.44 2.73
CA ASP A 62 -2.33 13.25 3.93
C ASP A 62 -1.11 13.10 4.86
N ALA A 63 -0.92 14.06 5.76
CA ALA A 63 0.07 14.02 6.82
C ALA A 63 -0.42 14.80 8.04
N ALA A 64 0.01 14.37 9.22
CA ALA A 64 -0.18 15.16 10.43
C ALA A 64 0.62 16.47 10.35
N ASP A 65 0.09 17.55 10.92
CA ASP A 65 0.76 18.86 10.91
C ASP A 65 2.09 18.83 11.71
N ASP A 66 2.17 17.95 12.69
CA ASP A 66 3.38 17.68 13.50
C ASP A 66 4.30 16.62 12.87
N LEU A 67 3.96 16.10 11.68
CA LEU A 67 4.67 15.04 10.97
C LEU A 67 4.81 13.72 11.77
N SER A 68 3.97 13.51 12.79
CA SER A 68 3.92 12.24 13.52
C SER A 68 3.50 11.05 12.65
N TRP A 69 2.80 11.32 11.54
CA TRP A 69 2.48 10.33 10.52
C TRP A 69 2.23 10.94 9.15
N CYS A 70 2.34 10.11 8.11
CA CYS A 70 1.83 10.42 6.77
C CYS A 70 1.27 9.18 6.07
N VAL A 71 0.37 9.41 5.11
CA VAL A 71 -0.13 8.36 4.21
C VAL A 71 0.41 8.62 2.82
N LEU A 72 1.12 7.62 2.27
CA LEU A 72 1.66 7.65 0.92
C LEU A 72 0.89 6.67 0.04
N HIS A 73 0.54 7.06 -1.17
CA HIS A 73 -0.01 6.18 -2.19
C HIS A 73 1.03 5.95 -3.28
N TYR A 74 1.13 4.71 -3.75
CA TYR A 74 1.97 4.37 -4.89
C TYR A 74 1.21 3.52 -5.90
N SER A 75 1.54 3.73 -7.17
CA SER A 75 1.09 2.89 -8.27
C SER A 75 2.23 2.67 -9.24
N GLY A 76 2.42 1.43 -9.70
CA GLY A 76 3.48 1.08 -10.62
C GLY A 76 3.03 0.02 -11.60
N ALA A 77 3.77 -0.12 -12.70
CA ALA A 77 3.53 -1.16 -13.68
C ALA A 77 4.83 -1.77 -14.16
N ALA A 78 4.97 -3.08 -13.98
CA ALA A 78 5.96 -3.87 -14.69
C ALA A 78 5.40 -4.19 -16.08
N ARG A 79 5.43 -3.20 -16.99
CA ARG A 79 4.74 -3.26 -18.30
C ARG A 79 5.08 -4.52 -19.11
N ARG A 80 6.34 -4.99 -19.07
CA ARG A 80 6.77 -6.22 -19.77
C ARG A 80 6.22 -7.50 -19.17
N ALA A 81 5.90 -7.51 -17.88
CA ALA A 81 5.31 -8.64 -17.17
C ALA A 81 3.78 -8.62 -17.17
N GLY A 82 3.14 -7.60 -17.78
CA GLY A 82 1.68 -7.44 -17.77
C GLY A 82 1.08 -7.17 -16.39
N GLN A 83 1.91 -6.75 -15.41
CA GLN A 83 1.48 -6.57 -14.02
C GLN A 83 1.47 -5.09 -13.63
N SER A 84 0.42 -4.69 -12.94
CA SER A 84 0.31 -3.41 -12.25
C SER A 84 0.11 -3.64 -10.76
N TYR A 85 0.68 -2.77 -9.95
CA TYR A 85 0.50 -2.76 -8.51
C TYR A 85 0.06 -1.38 -8.05
N VAL A 86 -0.81 -1.37 -7.05
CA VAL A 86 -1.26 -0.18 -6.33
C VAL A 86 -1.21 -0.51 -4.84
N GLY A 87 -0.88 0.48 -4.03
CA GLY A 87 -0.82 0.32 -2.60
C GLY A 87 -0.69 1.66 -1.90
N ALA A 88 -0.87 1.64 -0.59
CA ALA A 88 -0.59 2.78 0.26
C ALA A 88 0.18 2.36 1.51
N LEU A 89 0.93 3.30 2.08
CA LEU A 89 1.70 3.14 3.30
C LEU A 89 1.19 4.14 4.33
N LEU A 90 0.98 3.69 5.56
CA LEU A 90 0.97 4.56 6.73
C LEU A 90 2.40 4.57 7.29
N CYS A 91 3.02 5.75 7.33
CA CYS A 91 4.37 5.92 7.81
C CYS A 91 4.37 6.73 9.11
N SER A 92 5.22 6.31 10.04
CA SER A 92 5.54 7.01 11.29
C SER A 92 7.05 6.92 11.55
N PRO A 93 7.64 7.79 12.38
CA PRO A 93 9.08 7.81 12.63
C PRO A 93 9.65 6.48 13.16
N ASP A 94 8.86 5.74 13.94
CA ASP A 94 9.25 4.47 14.58
C ASP A 94 8.60 3.25 13.90
N GLY A 95 7.85 3.45 12.82
CA GLY A 95 7.09 2.42 12.14
C GLY A 95 5.91 1.84 12.94
N GLN A 96 5.60 2.40 14.11
CA GLN A 96 4.47 1.99 14.93
C GLN A 96 3.20 2.76 14.55
N TRP A 97 2.03 2.23 14.90
CA TRP A 97 0.79 2.97 14.74
C TRP A 97 0.83 4.28 15.57
N PRO A 98 0.59 5.46 14.97
CA PRO A 98 0.70 6.75 15.66
C PRO A 98 -0.29 6.83 16.83
N VAL A 99 0.21 7.03 18.05
CA VAL A 99 -0.61 7.01 19.27
C VAL A 99 -1.74 8.05 19.20
N SER A 100 -1.45 9.24 18.69
CA SER A 100 -2.41 10.33 18.49
C SER A 100 -3.51 10.04 17.46
N ALA A 101 -3.35 8.99 16.64
CA ALA A 101 -4.28 8.61 15.59
C ALA A 101 -4.81 7.19 15.74
N ARG A 102 -4.82 6.65 16.97
CA ARG A 102 -5.46 5.36 17.29
C ARG A 102 -6.99 5.45 17.34
N GLU A 103 -7.52 6.62 17.66
CA GLU A 103 -8.95 6.90 17.77
C GLU A 103 -9.28 8.35 17.41
N GLY A 104 -10.56 8.69 17.41
CA GLY A 104 -11.04 10.06 17.18
C GLY A 104 -10.70 10.61 15.79
N GLU A 105 -10.47 11.91 15.70
CA GLU A 105 -10.25 12.63 14.44
C GLU A 105 -8.99 12.16 13.70
N GLY A 106 -7.93 11.81 14.44
CA GLY A 106 -6.69 11.30 13.84
C GLY A 106 -6.92 9.99 13.08
N LEU A 107 -7.68 9.05 13.68
CA LEU A 107 -8.05 7.80 13.02
C LEU A 107 -8.90 8.04 11.77
N GLU A 108 -9.88 8.94 11.84
CA GLU A 108 -10.75 9.23 10.71
C GLU A 108 -10.02 9.96 9.57
N ARG A 109 -9.02 10.79 9.86
CA ARG A 109 -8.12 11.36 8.83
C ARG A 109 -7.34 10.27 8.10
N ILE A 110 -6.72 9.34 8.84
CA ILE A 110 -6.02 8.20 8.23
C ILE A 110 -6.99 7.37 7.39
N ARG A 111 -8.18 7.02 7.92
CA ARG A 111 -9.21 6.28 7.19
C ARG A 111 -9.62 6.97 5.89
N HIS A 112 -9.85 8.28 5.93
CA HIS A 112 -10.19 9.06 4.76
C HIS A 112 -9.05 9.07 3.73
N ALA A 113 -7.80 9.22 4.17
CA ALA A 113 -6.64 9.13 3.28
C ALA A 113 -6.55 7.78 2.56
N PHE A 114 -6.74 6.65 3.27
CA PHE A 114 -6.76 5.32 2.62
C PHE A 114 -7.90 5.17 1.62
N ARG A 115 -9.10 5.70 1.92
CA ARG A 115 -10.23 5.67 0.98
C ARG A 115 -9.95 6.44 -0.31
N LYS A 116 -9.19 7.53 -0.26
CA LYS A 116 -8.74 8.25 -1.48
C LYS A 116 -7.82 7.40 -2.37
N CYS A 117 -7.27 6.32 -1.83
CA CYS A 117 -6.44 5.35 -2.54
C CYS A 117 -7.24 4.11 -3.01
N ASP A 118 -8.57 4.11 -2.86
CA ASP A 118 -9.44 2.93 -3.04
C ASP A 118 -9.03 1.74 -2.16
N LEU A 119 -8.50 2.03 -0.98
CA LEU A 119 -8.08 1.07 0.04
C LEU A 119 -8.86 1.28 1.33
N GLU A 120 -9.12 0.20 2.05
CA GLU A 120 -9.73 0.23 3.37
C GLU A 120 -8.69 -0.12 4.46
N LEU A 121 -8.91 0.36 5.69
CA LEU A 121 -7.95 0.12 6.78
C LEU A 121 -7.75 -1.37 7.11
N TRP A 122 -8.70 -2.24 6.79
CA TRP A 122 -8.54 -3.68 6.98
C TRP A 122 -7.54 -4.30 5.99
N GLU A 123 -7.17 -3.62 4.91
CA GLU A 123 -6.14 -4.05 3.97
C GLU A 123 -4.71 -3.72 4.45
N LEU A 124 -4.56 -3.05 5.60
CA LEU A 124 -3.26 -2.71 6.18
C LEU A 124 -2.59 -3.91 6.84
N PHE A 125 -1.47 -4.31 6.25
CA PHE A 125 -0.48 -5.17 6.87
C PHE A 125 0.55 -4.29 7.56
N GLY A 126 1.04 -4.72 8.71
CA GLY A 126 2.37 -4.29 9.08
C GLY A 126 3.04 -5.32 9.95
N GLY A 127 4.01 -4.89 10.74
CA GLY A 127 4.81 -5.85 11.47
C GLY A 127 5.85 -5.19 12.35
N SER A 128 6.38 -5.99 13.25
CA SER A 128 7.65 -5.75 13.93
C SER A 128 8.79 -6.45 13.18
N THR A 129 10.01 -6.25 13.68
CA THR A 129 11.20 -7.01 13.28
C THR A 129 11.07 -8.52 13.48
N GLU A 130 10.12 -8.97 14.30
CA GLU A 130 9.96 -10.38 14.67
C GLU A 130 8.70 -11.02 14.06
N LYS A 131 7.68 -10.22 13.73
CA LYS A 131 6.40 -10.74 13.24
C LYS A 131 5.67 -9.71 12.38
N SER A 132 5.23 -10.11 11.20
CA SER A 132 4.17 -9.38 10.48
C SER A 132 2.81 -9.70 11.12
N TYR A 133 2.05 -8.67 11.47
CA TYR A 133 0.71 -8.79 12.00
C TYR A 133 -0.20 -7.70 11.45
N MET A 134 -1.48 -8.04 11.33
CA MET A 134 -2.51 -7.13 10.80
C MET A 134 -2.95 -6.18 11.91
N TRP A 135 -3.05 -4.89 11.61
CA TRP A 135 -3.13 -3.84 12.65
C TRP A 135 -4.54 -3.51 13.15
N SER A 136 -5.61 -3.99 12.51
CA SER A 136 -6.98 -3.63 12.93
C SER A 136 -7.71 -4.80 13.58
N GLU A 137 -8.34 -4.58 14.74
CA GLU A 137 -9.25 -5.55 15.37
C GLU A 137 -10.37 -5.98 14.41
N ALA A 138 -10.84 -5.05 13.57
CA ALA A 138 -11.81 -5.34 12.52
C ALA A 138 -11.30 -6.35 11.49
N PHE A 139 -10.02 -6.27 11.09
CA PHE A 139 -9.42 -7.28 10.23
C PHE A 139 -9.11 -8.56 11.00
N THR A 140 -8.60 -8.50 12.23
CA THR A 140 -8.34 -9.72 13.03
C THR A 140 -9.61 -10.54 13.17
N LYS A 141 -10.73 -9.88 13.52
CA LYS A 141 -12.05 -10.50 13.57
C LYS A 141 -12.50 -11.01 12.19
N TRP A 142 -12.38 -10.19 11.14
CA TRP A 142 -12.74 -10.62 9.79
C TRP A 142 -11.88 -11.80 9.31
N ALA A 143 -10.59 -11.86 9.61
CA ALA A 143 -9.66 -12.90 9.19
C ALA A 143 -9.81 -14.19 9.99
N GLU A 144 -10.20 -14.11 11.27
CA GLU A 144 -10.67 -15.25 12.06
C GLU A 144 -11.95 -15.84 11.44
N GLU A 145 -12.87 -14.97 11.00
CA GLU A 145 -14.13 -15.36 10.35
C GLU A 145 -13.95 -15.76 8.87
N ASN A 146 -12.86 -15.34 8.22
CA ASN A 146 -12.55 -15.50 6.80
C ASN A 146 -11.06 -15.81 6.64
N PRO A 147 -10.58 -16.99 7.06
CA PRO A 147 -9.18 -17.33 6.96
C PRO A 147 -8.72 -17.20 5.50
N PRO A 148 -7.51 -16.68 5.24
CA PRO A 148 -7.01 -16.55 3.88
C PRO A 148 -7.09 -17.92 3.21
N PRO A 149 -7.61 -18.02 1.98
CA PRO A 149 -7.58 -19.28 1.26
C PRO A 149 -6.10 -19.64 1.07
N LEU A 150 -5.62 -20.59 1.88
CA LEU A 150 -4.27 -21.14 1.75
C LEU A 150 -4.14 -22.00 0.49
N ASP A 151 -5.28 -22.29 -0.15
CA ASP A 151 -5.34 -22.86 -1.48
C ASP A 151 -4.79 -21.87 -2.50
N ARG A 152 -3.89 -22.35 -3.36
CA ARG A 152 -3.35 -21.57 -4.48
C ARG A 152 -4.54 -21.03 -5.29
N ILE A 153 -4.52 -19.73 -5.63
CA ILE A 153 -5.53 -19.07 -6.49
C ILE A 153 -5.57 -19.62 -7.94
N GLY A 154 -4.93 -20.76 -8.20
CA GLY A 154 -4.81 -21.39 -9.52
C GLY A 154 -4.18 -20.45 -10.55
N ASP A 155 -4.67 -20.54 -11.79
CA ASP A 155 -4.24 -19.68 -12.91
C ASP A 155 -4.96 -18.31 -12.92
N MET A 156 -5.68 -17.96 -11.86
CA MET A 156 -6.44 -16.72 -11.79
C MET A 156 -5.54 -15.53 -11.44
N SER A 157 -5.72 -14.40 -12.14
CA SER A 157 -5.03 -13.15 -11.77
C SER A 157 -5.49 -12.63 -10.41
N ILE A 158 -4.59 -11.97 -9.67
CA ILE A 158 -4.89 -11.33 -8.37
C ILE A 158 -6.09 -10.37 -8.47
N THR A 159 -6.22 -9.65 -9.58
CA THR A 159 -7.34 -8.73 -9.82
C THR A 159 -8.67 -9.47 -9.95
N ALA A 160 -8.70 -10.58 -10.69
CA ALA A 160 -9.90 -11.41 -10.84
C ALA A 160 -10.30 -12.06 -9.50
N TRP A 161 -9.32 -12.53 -8.73
CA TRP A 161 -9.53 -13.04 -7.38
C TRP A 161 -10.11 -11.97 -6.45
N ARG A 162 -9.51 -10.78 -6.39
CA ARG A 162 -10.00 -9.65 -5.57
C ARG A 162 -11.43 -9.25 -5.92
N LYS A 163 -11.77 -9.23 -7.21
CA LYS A 163 -13.14 -8.96 -7.67
C LYS A 163 -14.11 -10.04 -7.15
N GLN A 164 -13.76 -11.31 -7.28
CA GLN A 164 -14.57 -12.43 -6.80
C GLN A 164 -14.78 -12.37 -5.28
N GLU A 165 -13.74 -12.11 -4.49
CA GLU A 165 -13.85 -12.01 -3.02
C GLU A 165 -14.69 -10.80 -2.60
N ARG A 166 -14.57 -9.66 -3.29
CA ARG A 166 -15.45 -8.50 -3.08
C ARG A 166 -16.92 -8.87 -3.35
N GLU A 167 -17.20 -9.54 -4.46
CA GLU A 167 -18.56 -9.98 -4.81
C GLU A 167 -19.15 -10.95 -3.77
N LYS A 168 -18.35 -11.91 -3.27
CA LYS A 168 -18.76 -12.82 -2.19
C LYS A 168 -19.08 -12.06 -0.90
N ALA A 169 -18.22 -11.13 -0.50
CA ALA A 169 -18.43 -10.31 0.70
C ALA A 169 -19.70 -9.45 0.61
N PHE A 170 -19.98 -8.87 -0.57
CA PHE A 170 -21.22 -8.14 -0.81
C PHE A 170 -22.46 -9.04 -0.75
N ALA A 171 -22.41 -10.24 -1.36
CA ALA A 171 -23.51 -11.20 -1.34
C ALA A 171 -23.79 -11.75 0.08
N ALA A 172 -22.76 -11.95 0.89
CA ALA A 172 -22.90 -12.36 2.29
C ALA A 172 -23.60 -11.29 3.14
N LYS A 173 -23.29 -10.01 2.93
CA LYS A 173 -23.98 -8.88 3.62
C LYS A 173 -25.47 -8.79 3.27
N GLN A 174 -25.85 -9.10 2.03
CA GLN A 174 -27.27 -9.11 1.61
C GLN A 174 -28.07 -10.26 2.24
N ARG A 175 -27.41 -11.38 2.62
CA ARG A 175 -28.08 -12.51 3.28
C ARG A 175 -28.31 -12.32 4.78
N ILE A 176 -27.55 -11.44 5.42
CA ILE A 176 -27.66 -11.14 6.86
C ILE A 176 -28.70 -10.03 7.12
N SER A 177 -29.15 -9.33 6.07
CA SER A 177 -30.11 -8.21 6.13
C SER A 177 -31.56 -8.61 5.80
N VAL A 178 -31.86 -9.92 5.81
CA VAL A 178 -33.22 -10.49 5.68
C VAL A 178 -33.61 -11.19 6.97
#